data_AF-W0J445-F1
#
_entry.id   AF-W0J445-F1
#
_cell.length_a   1.000
_cell.length_b   1.000
_cell.length_c   1.000
_cell.angle_alpha   90.00
_cell.angle_beta   90.00
_cell.angle_gamma   90.00
#
_symmetry.space_group_name_H-M   'P 1'
#
loop_
_entity.id
_entity.type
_entity.pdbx_description
1 polymer ?
#
loop_
_entity_poly.entity_id
_entity_poly.type
_entity_poly.pdbx_seq_one_letter_code
_entity_poly.pdbx_strand_id
1 'polypeptide(L)'
;MMTPGQLHRLRRLLCSLQDSTRDALVAARRRPARHFAKVAAVTSADTIYAIDRVSEAAITAWFDRHWPAAEWPVQVVMEGIEDDDTPLTFPRGTPVNRTLLKVILDPIDGTRGIMYDKRSAWALAGAAPQRGARTHTGDIFVAAMSELPTSKHAVADQFSAVRGSGLVAERIDLATGQRKRWRPRPSQARDFDHGFASFARFFPEGKAWLSTLEENLWKQLGVFGRNGGQLVFDDQYISTGGQLCELIVGHDRMVADIRPIAFERLGLSGALACHPYDICTALLLREAGGVIEDPLGRPLRAPLDTTTPVSWIAWANPHLARLVRPVLRRLLAQGGM
;
A
#
# COMPACT_ATOMS: atom_id res chain seq x y z
N MET A 1 11.77 -23.82 -6.10
CA MET A 1 11.75 -22.67 -5.17
C MET A 1 12.94 -21.78 -5.48
N MET A 2 12.78 -20.45 -5.47
CA MET A 2 13.91 -19.53 -5.69
C MET A 2 14.91 -19.62 -4.54
N THR A 3 16.20 -19.53 -4.86
CA THR A 3 17.27 -19.48 -3.84
C THR A 3 17.28 -18.13 -3.10
N PRO A 4 17.88 -18.01 -1.91
CA PRO A 4 18.01 -16.73 -1.21
C PRO A 4 18.66 -15.63 -2.06
N GLY A 5 19.69 -15.99 -2.85
CA GLY A 5 20.34 -15.05 -3.78
C GLY A 5 19.39 -14.54 -4.87
N GLN A 6 18.56 -15.42 -5.43
CA GLN A 6 17.55 -15.06 -6.43
C GLN A 6 16.46 -14.17 -5.82
N LEU A 7 16.01 -14.44 -4.59
CA LEU A 7 15.04 -13.60 -3.88
C LEU A 7 15.57 -12.17 -3.66
N HIS A 8 16.82 -12.02 -3.23
CA HIS A 8 17.42 -10.69 -3.08
C HIS A 8 17.68 -9.99 -4.43
N ARG A 9 17.95 -10.74 -5.51
CA ARG A 9 17.99 -10.16 -6.87
C ARG A 9 16.62 -9.65 -7.28
N LEU A 10 15.56 -10.43 -7.05
CA LEU A 10 14.18 -10.00 -7.30
C LEU A 10 13.81 -8.74 -6.52
N ARG A 11 14.17 -8.66 -5.23
CA ARG A 11 13.99 -7.45 -4.40
C ARG A 11 14.62 -6.23 -5.04
N ARG A 12 15.88 -6.34 -5.49
CA ARG A 12 16.59 -5.23 -6.16
C ARG A 12 15.95 -4.84 -7.49
N LEU A 13 15.38 -5.80 -8.24
CA LEU A 13 14.63 -5.51 -9.46
C LEU A 13 13.38 -4.67 -9.16
N LEU A 14 12.60 -5.02 -8.11
CA LEU A 14 11.45 -4.20 -7.72
C LEU A 14 11.86 -2.78 -7.28
N CYS A 15 12.94 -2.65 -6.51
CA CYS A 15 13.48 -1.32 -6.15
C CYS A 15 13.88 -0.51 -7.39
N SER A 16 14.58 -1.14 -8.35
CA SER A 16 15.02 -0.47 -9.58
C SER A 16 13.87 -0.08 -10.50
N LEU A 17 12.80 -0.89 -10.55
CA LEU A 17 11.55 -0.53 -11.23
C LEU A 17 10.97 0.76 -10.63
N GLN A 18 10.86 0.82 -9.30
CA GLN A 18 10.29 1.97 -8.59
C GLN A 18 11.17 3.22 -8.67
N ASP A 19 12.49 3.06 -8.74
CA ASP A 19 13.39 4.17 -9.05
C ASP A 19 13.08 4.77 -10.43
N SER A 20 12.88 3.91 -11.45
CA SER A 20 12.48 4.36 -12.79
C SER A 20 11.14 5.10 -12.77
N THR A 21 10.16 4.63 -12.00
CA THR A 21 8.85 5.30 -11.84
C THR A 21 8.99 6.66 -11.17
N ARG A 22 9.73 6.75 -10.06
CA ARG A 22 10.01 8.01 -9.36
C ARG A 22 10.69 9.02 -10.28
N ASP A 23 11.73 8.60 -10.98
CA ASP A 23 12.52 9.49 -11.82
C ASP A 23 11.68 10.00 -13.01
N ALA A 24 10.82 9.15 -13.59
CA ALA A 24 9.86 9.55 -14.61
C ALA A 24 8.86 10.60 -14.10
N LEU A 25 8.35 10.42 -12.87
CA LEU A 25 7.43 11.37 -12.22
C LEU A 25 8.12 12.73 -11.96
N VAL A 26 9.32 12.71 -11.38
CA VAL A 26 10.11 13.92 -11.11
C VAL A 26 10.43 14.66 -12.40
N ALA A 27 10.82 13.93 -13.46
CA ALA A 27 11.08 14.51 -14.77
C ALA A 27 9.81 15.10 -15.41
N ALA A 28 8.67 14.44 -15.29
CA ALA A 28 7.40 14.93 -15.81
C ALA A 28 6.96 16.24 -15.15
N ARG A 29 7.22 16.41 -13.85
CA ARG A 29 6.89 17.62 -13.06
C ARG A 29 7.68 18.87 -13.47
N ARG A 30 8.89 18.71 -14.02
CA ARG A 30 9.73 19.83 -14.48
C ARG A 30 9.24 20.47 -15.79
N ARG A 31 8.22 19.89 -16.46
CA ARG A 31 7.72 20.39 -17.75
C ARG A 31 6.60 21.43 -17.54
N PRO A 32 6.70 22.66 -18.10
CA PRO A 32 5.78 23.78 -17.82
C PRO A 32 4.30 23.58 -18.16
N ALA A 33 3.94 22.53 -18.92
CA ALA A 33 2.64 22.42 -19.61
C ALA A 33 1.70 21.31 -19.09
N ARG A 34 1.93 20.70 -17.92
CA ARG A 34 1.15 19.52 -17.48
C ARG A 34 0.15 19.82 -16.37
N HIS A 35 -1.15 19.69 -16.70
CA HIS A 35 -2.23 19.53 -15.73
C HIS A 35 -2.30 18.06 -15.28
N PHE A 36 -1.60 17.70 -14.20
CA PHE A 36 -1.62 16.33 -13.66
C PHE A 36 -3.00 15.90 -13.16
N ALA A 37 -3.84 16.85 -12.73
CA ALA A 37 -5.19 16.60 -12.24
C ALA A 37 -6.23 16.33 -13.35
N LYS A 38 -5.84 16.32 -14.64
CA LYS A 38 -6.76 16.01 -15.72
C LYS A 38 -7.09 14.52 -15.68
N VAL A 39 -8.38 14.18 -15.56
CA VAL A 39 -8.89 12.81 -15.69
C VAL A 39 -8.53 12.29 -17.08
N ALA A 40 -7.85 11.14 -17.12
CA ALA A 40 -7.42 10.47 -18.35
C ALA A 40 -8.37 9.32 -18.74
N ALA A 41 -8.91 8.59 -17.77
CA ALA A 41 -9.94 7.56 -17.94
C ALA A 41 -10.62 7.24 -16.58
N VAL A 42 -11.74 6.53 -16.60
CA VAL A 42 -12.37 5.92 -15.42
C VAL A 42 -12.39 4.41 -15.67
N THR A 43 -11.80 3.62 -14.78
CA THR A 43 -11.79 2.15 -14.84
C THR A 43 -12.82 1.56 -13.89
N SER A 44 -12.99 0.24 -13.97
CA SER A 44 -13.76 -0.53 -12.99
C SER A 44 -13.21 -0.45 -11.55
N ALA A 45 -11.94 -0.10 -11.36
CA ALA A 45 -11.27 -0.02 -10.05
C ALA A 45 -11.13 1.42 -9.50
N ASP A 46 -10.62 2.37 -10.30
CA ASP A 46 -10.48 3.79 -9.92
C ASP A 46 -10.46 4.75 -11.15
N THR A 47 -10.46 6.05 -10.89
CA THR A 47 -10.22 7.12 -11.86
C THR A 47 -8.73 7.26 -12.16
N ILE A 48 -8.35 7.02 -13.42
CA ILE A 48 -6.99 7.22 -13.93
C ILE A 48 -6.81 8.69 -14.28
N TYR A 49 -5.77 9.33 -13.74
CA TYR A 49 -5.36 10.68 -14.09
C TYR A 49 -4.20 10.67 -15.09
N ALA A 50 -3.92 11.83 -15.69
CA ALA A 50 -2.84 11.95 -16.69
C ALA A 50 -1.44 11.59 -16.14
N ILE A 51 -1.27 11.61 -14.81
CA ILE A 51 -0.04 11.25 -14.13
C ILE A 51 0.20 9.73 -14.16
N ASP A 52 -0.86 8.92 -14.11
CA ASP A 52 -0.78 7.47 -14.02
C ASP A 52 -0.34 6.84 -15.36
N ARG A 53 -0.82 7.35 -16.50
CA ARG A 53 -0.41 6.90 -17.85
C ARG A 53 1.09 7.05 -18.14
N VAL A 54 1.75 8.03 -17.51
CA VAL A 54 3.20 8.20 -17.64
C VAL A 54 3.93 7.03 -17.00
N SER A 55 3.42 6.56 -15.86
CA SER A 55 3.98 5.45 -15.11
C SER A 55 3.72 4.11 -15.82
N GLU A 56 2.51 3.88 -16.35
CA GLU A 56 2.16 2.65 -17.06
C GLU A 56 3.15 2.32 -18.20
N ALA A 57 3.37 3.27 -19.11
CA ALA A 57 4.28 3.10 -20.25
C ALA A 57 5.73 2.89 -19.79
N ALA A 58 6.16 3.62 -18.75
CA ALA A 58 7.49 3.48 -18.19
C ALA A 58 7.71 2.09 -17.56
N ILE A 59 6.72 1.58 -16.84
CA ILE A 59 6.75 0.27 -16.19
C ILE A 59 6.82 -0.84 -17.23
N THR A 60 5.94 -0.80 -18.24
CA THR A 60 5.95 -1.76 -19.35
C THR A 60 7.32 -1.79 -20.04
N ALA A 61 7.84 -0.61 -20.44
CA ALA A 61 9.13 -0.52 -21.10
C ALA A 61 10.31 -0.94 -20.20
N TRP A 62 10.16 -0.79 -18.87
CA TRP A 62 11.15 -1.27 -17.92
C TRP A 62 11.18 -2.79 -17.86
N PHE A 63 10.02 -3.46 -17.79
CA PHE A 63 9.95 -4.92 -17.80
C PHE A 63 10.52 -5.50 -19.09
N ASP A 64 10.16 -4.95 -20.26
CA ASP A 64 10.68 -5.42 -21.55
C ASP A 64 12.22 -5.33 -21.65
N ARG A 65 12.84 -4.34 -20.99
CA ARG A 65 14.30 -4.11 -21.05
C ARG A 65 15.11 -4.77 -19.94
N HIS A 66 14.56 -4.85 -18.74
CA HIS A 66 15.34 -5.14 -17.53
C HIS A 66 14.90 -6.41 -16.80
N TRP A 67 13.68 -6.91 -17.04
CA TRP A 67 13.24 -8.12 -16.38
C TRP A 67 13.91 -9.35 -16.99
N PRO A 68 14.45 -10.28 -16.18
CA PRO A 68 15.08 -11.51 -16.68
C PRO A 68 14.01 -12.53 -17.11
N ALA A 69 13.21 -12.19 -18.12
CA ALA A 69 12.01 -12.90 -18.53
C ALA A 69 12.26 -14.35 -18.99
N ALA A 70 13.45 -14.66 -19.49
CA ALA A 70 13.84 -16.03 -19.83
C ALA A 70 14.04 -16.92 -18.59
N GLU A 71 14.49 -16.35 -17.48
CA GLU A 71 14.70 -17.08 -16.21
C GLU A 71 13.42 -17.08 -15.37
N TRP A 72 12.74 -15.93 -15.28
CA TRP A 72 11.54 -15.74 -14.49
C TRP A 72 10.39 -15.15 -15.32
N PRO A 73 9.75 -15.97 -16.18
CA PRO A 73 8.51 -15.56 -16.83
C PRO A 73 7.49 -15.06 -15.79
N VAL A 74 6.87 -13.92 -16.04
CA VAL A 74 6.06 -13.22 -15.03
C VAL A 74 4.74 -12.73 -15.61
N GLN A 75 3.68 -12.83 -14.81
CA GLN A 75 2.45 -12.06 -15.00
C GLN A 75 2.55 -10.79 -14.15
N VAL A 76 2.25 -9.64 -14.74
CA VAL A 76 2.13 -8.37 -14.05
C VAL A 76 0.64 -8.03 -13.89
N VAL A 77 0.24 -7.70 -12.67
CA VAL A 77 -1.09 -7.20 -12.30
C VAL A 77 -0.88 -5.78 -11.78
N MET A 78 -1.54 -4.80 -12.36
CA MET A 78 -1.21 -3.40 -12.10
C MET A 78 -2.44 -2.53 -12.17
N GLU A 79 -2.57 -1.58 -11.24
CA GLU A 79 -3.58 -0.53 -11.35
C GLU A 79 -3.46 0.19 -12.72
N GLY A 80 -4.60 0.52 -13.33
CA GLY A 80 -4.67 1.22 -14.60
C GLY A 80 -4.55 0.34 -15.85
N ILE A 81 -4.07 -0.89 -15.71
CA ILE A 81 -4.18 -1.93 -16.74
C ILE A 81 -5.24 -2.92 -16.28
N GLU A 82 -6.44 -2.80 -16.84
CA GLU A 82 -7.50 -3.78 -16.60
C GLU A 82 -7.07 -5.16 -17.13
N ASP A 83 -7.69 -6.20 -16.59
CA ASP A 83 -7.64 -7.53 -17.20
C ASP A 83 -8.41 -7.48 -18.54
N ASP A 84 -7.86 -6.78 -19.53
CA ASP A 84 -8.23 -6.93 -20.93
C ASP A 84 -8.12 -8.42 -21.31
N ASP A 85 -8.72 -8.84 -22.44
CA ASP A 85 -8.66 -10.24 -22.91
C ASP A 85 -7.23 -10.84 -22.98
N THR A 86 -6.18 -10.00 -22.93
CA THR A 86 -4.78 -10.42 -22.91
C THR A 86 -4.06 -10.01 -21.61
N PRO A 87 -3.73 -10.98 -20.73
CA PRO A 87 -2.94 -10.73 -19.54
C PRO A 87 -1.55 -10.13 -19.83
N LEU A 88 -1.16 -9.13 -19.04
CA LEU A 88 0.17 -8.53 -19.13
C LEU A 88 1.26 -9.50 -18.64
N THR A 89 2.04 -10.01 -19.58
CA THR A 89 3.07 -11.03 -19.31
C THR A 89 4.41 -10.68 -19.94
N PHE A 90 5.49 -11.16 -19.32
CA PHE A 90 6.85 -11.03 -19.81
C PHE A 90 7.55 -12.41 -19.76
N PRO A 91 7.98 -12.97 -20.90
CA PRO A 91 7.88 -12.43 -22.26
C PRO A 91 6.43 -12.21 -22.71
N ARG A 92 6.21 -11.23 -23.60
CA ARG A 92 4.88 -10.89 -24.11
C ARG A 92 4.19 -12.10 -24.73
N GLY A 93 2.90 -12.27 -24.42
CA GLY A 93 2.09 -13.38 -24.93
C GLY A 93 2.35 -14.73 -24.25
N THR A 94 3.17 -14.78 -23.19
CA THR A 94 3.34 -16.00 -22.40
C THR A 94 2.00 -16.36 -21.73
N PRO A 95 1.47 -17.58 -21.91
CA PRO A 95 0.27 -18.00 -21.19
C PRO A 95 0.47 -17.88 -19.68
N VAL A 96 -0.53 -17.37 -18.94
CA VAL A 96 -0.44 -17.13 -17.48
C VAL A 96 0.00 -18.39 -16.73
N ASN A 97 -0.50 -19.56 -17.12
CA ASN A 97 -0.14 -20.85 -16.51
C ASN A 97 1.31 -21.30 -16.79
N ARG A 98 2.04 -20.62 -17.68
CA ARG A 98 3.48 -20.81 -17.93
C ARG A 98 4.35 -19.75 -17.26
N THR A 99 3.75 -18.74 -16.61
CA THR A 99 4.51 -17.79 -15.79
C THR A 99 4.91 -18.44 -14.46
N LEU A 100 6.10 -18.08 -13.95
CA LEU A 100 6.60 -18.54 -12.66
C LEU A 100 6.25 -17.60 -11.52
N LEU A 101 6.16 -16.31 -11.83
CA LEU A 101 5.88 -15.25 -10.86
C LEU A 101 4.61 -14.50 -11.23
N LYS A 102 3.94 -13.99 -10.20
CA LYS A 102 2.94 -12.93 -10.32
C LYS A 102 3.46 -11.72 -9.54
N VAL A 103 3.64 -10.59 -10.24
CA VAL A 103 4.00 -9.30 -9.64
C VAL A 103 2.77 -8.42 -9.67
N ILE A 104 2.34 -7.99 -8.49
CA ILE A 104 1.28 -6.99 -8.35
C ILE A 104 1.91 -5.65 -8.00
N LEU A 105 1.41 -4.55 -8.57
CA LEU A 105 1.93 -3.23 -8.27
C LEU A 105 0.91 -2.12 -8.38
N ASP A 106 1.14 -1.09 -7.58
CA ASP A 106 0.52 0.22 -7.69
C ASP A 106 1.60 1.21 -8.17
N PRO A 107 1.48 1.76 -9.37
CA PRO A 107 2.43 2.75 -9.87
C PRO A 107 2.51 4.02 -9.01
N ILE A 108 1.37 4.51 -8.51
CA ILE A 108 1.24 5.77 -7.77
C ILE A 108 0.11 5.67 -6.73
N ASP A 109 0.38 5.02 -5.60
CA ASP A 109 -0.52 5.03 -4.46
C ASP A 109 -0.51 6.42 -3.82
N GLY A 110 -1.65 7.10 -3.84
CA GLY A 110 -1.78 8.49 -3.41
C GLY A 110 -1.79 9.53 -4.52
N THR A 111 -2.17 9.15 -5.75
CA THR A 111 -2.36 10.05 -6.90
C THR A 111 -3.06 11.37 -6.55
N ARG A 112 -4.14 11.32 -5.76
CA ARG A 112 -4.92 12.50 -5.36
C ARG A 112 -4.11 13.50 -4.52
N GLY A 113 -3.18 13.04 -3.69
CA GLY A 113 -2.31 13.92 -2.91
C GLY A 113 -1.19 14.52 -3.76
N ILE A 114 -0.51 13.67 -4.52
CA ILE A 114 0.68 14.05 -5.29
C ILE A 114 0.33 14.92 -6.51
N MET A 115 -0.87 14.80 -7.09
CA MET A 115 -1.30 15.64 -8.22
C MET A 115 -1.44 17.13 -7.85
N TYR A 116 -1.67 17.43 -6.58
CA TYR A 116 -1.69 18.79 -6.02
C TYR A 116 -0.40 19.14 -5.27
N ASP A 117 0.62 18.28 -5.36
CA ASP A 117 1.87 18.42 -4.60
C ASP A 117 1.68 18.54 -3.08
N LYS A 118 0.58 17.97 -2.57
CA LYS A 118 0.13 18.14 -1.18
C LYS A 118 0.89 17.24 -0.21
N ARG A 119 1.08 15.97 -0.58
CA ARG A 119 1.79 14.93 0.16
C ARG A 119 2.44 13.96 -0.81
N SER A 120 3.45 13.23 -0.35
CA SER A 120 4.09 12.18 -1.16
C SER A 120 3.09 11.08 -1.52
N ALA A 121 3.30 10.48 -2.68
CA ALA A 121 2.68 9.21 -3.06
C ALA A 121 3.73 8.09 -2.89
N TRP A 122 3.37 6.87 -3.22
CA TRP A 122 4.25 5.71 -3.12
C TRP A 122 4.11 4.81 -4.34
N ALA A 123 5.22 4.35 -4.91
CA ALA A 123 5.20 3.24 -5.86
C ALA A 123 5.27 1.94 -5.07
N LEU A 124 4.33 1.02 -5.26
CA LEU A 124 4.19 -0.22 -4.49
C LEU A 124 4.38 -1.44 -5.38
N ALA A 125 5.07 -2.47 -4.90
CA ALA A 125 5.18 -3.73 -5.63
C ALA A 125 5.36 -4.93 -4.69
N GLY A 126 4.68 -6.03 -5.03
CA GLY A 126 4.80 -7.32 -4.38
C GLY A 126 4.97 -8.44 -5.39
N ALA A 127 5.87 -9.38 -5.12
CA ALA A 127 6.08 -10.57 -5.94
C ALA A 127 5.72 -11.85 -5.18
N ALA A 128 4.93 -12.69 -5.84
CA ALA A 128 4.41 -13.97 -5.35
C ALA A 128 4.68 -15.08 -6.37
N PRO A 129 4.68 -16.36 -5.95
CA PRO A 129 4.76 -17.47 -6.89
C PRO A 129 3.45 -17.56 -7.67
N GLN A 130 3.52 -17.88 -8.96
CA GLN A 130 2.32 -18.09 -9.75
C GLN A 130 1.62 -19.38 -9.33
N ARG A 131 0.38 -19.26 -8.83
CA ARG A 131 -0.50 -20.38 -8.44
C ARG A 131 -1.89 -20.26 -9.08
N GLY A 132 -2.00 -19.47 -10.15
CA GLY A 132 -3.28 -19.13 -10.80
C GLY A 132 -4.17 -18.34 -9.86
N ALA A 133 -5.47 -18.64 -9.86
CA ALA A 133 -6.48 -18.01 -8.99
C ALA A 133 -6.23 -18.21 -7.49
N ARG A 134 -5.38 -19.18 -7.09
CA ARG A 134 -5.01 -19.40 -5.68
C ARG A 134 -3.92 -18.46 -5.18
N THR A 135 -3.32 -17.65 -6.05
CA THR A 135 -2.29 -16.68 -5.66
C THR A 135 -2.95 -15.51 -4.91
N HIS A 136 -2.50 -15.24 -3.69
CA HIS A 136 -3.08 -14.19 -2.85
C HIS A 136 -2.00 -13.34 -2.15
N THR A 137 -2.38 -12.20 -1.56
CA THR A 137 -1.47 -11.27 -0.84
C THR A 137 -0.62 -11.95 0.24
N GLY A 138 -1.16 -12.99 0.90
CA GLY A 138 -0.41 -13.81 1.85
C GLY A 138 0.78 -14.60 1.26
N ASP A 139 0.88 -14.75 -0.06
CA ASP A 139 1.94 -15.50 -0.75
C ASP A 139 3.12 -14.61 -1.19
N ILE A 140 3.00 -13.29 -1.07
CA ILE A 140 4.05 -12.34 -1.45
C ILE A 140 5.31 -12.57 -0.63
N PHE A 141 6.43 -12.92 -1.27
CA PHE A 141 7.68 -13.23 -0.58
C PHE A 141 8.75 -12.15 -0.77
N VAL A 142 8.57 -11.24 -1.73
CA VAL A 142 9.39 -10.04 -1.91
C VAL A 142 8.44 -8.86 -2.07
N ALA A 143 8.71 -7.76 -1.38
CA ALA A 143 7.99 -6.51 -1.55
C ALA A 143 8.96 -5.32 -1.59
N ALA A 144 8.56 -4.25 -2.26
CA ALA A 144 9.23 -2.96 -2.23
C ALA A 144 8.20 -1.83 -2.27
N MET A 145 8.50 -0.71 -1.62
CA MET A 145 7.83 0.56 -1.84
C MET A 145 8.83 1.71 -1.86
N SER A 146 8.62 2.67 -2.75
CA SER A 146 9.47 3.86 -2.86
C SER A 146 8.61 5.12 -2.81
N GLU A 147 9.04 6.07 -2.00
CA GLU A 147 8.38 7.36 -1.88
C GLU A 147 8.48 8.13 -3.20
N LEU A 148 7.34 8.66 -3.62
CA LEU A 148 7.19 9.58 -4.74
C LEU A 148 7.08 11.00 -4.17
N PRO A 149 8.16 11.79 -4.22
CA PRO A 149 8.30 13.02 -3.45
C PRO A 149 7.46 14.18 -3.99
N THR A 150 7.02 15.07 -3.09
CA THR A 150 6.52 16.40 -3.49
C THR A 150 7.66 17.28 -4.03
N SER A 151 7.35 18.40 -4.69
CA SER A 151 8.35 19.25 -5.34
C SER A 151 9.34 19.89 -4.36
N LYS A 152 8.95 20.00 -3.08
CA LYS A 152 9.78 20.57 -2.01
C LYS A 152 10.64 19.55 -1.26
N HIS A 153 10.52 18.24 -1.54
CA HIS A 153 11.32 17.24 -0.82
C HIS A 153 12.77 17.28 -1.28
N ALA A 154 13.69 17.21 -0.31
CA ALA A 154 15.12 17.01 -0.58
C ALA A 154 15.51 15.52 -0.60
N VAL A 155 14.72 14.67 0.04
CA VAL A 155 14.98 13.23 0.19
C VAL A 155 13.72 12.42 -0.06
N ALA A 156 13.90 11.14 -0.40
CA ALA A 156 12.83 10.15 -0.52
C ALA A 156 13.28 8.84 0.12
N ASP A 157 12.37 8.13 0.80
CA ASP A 157 12.67 6.83 1.39
C ASP A 157 12.27 5.66 0.46
N GLN A 158 13.05 4.58 0.50
CA GLN A 158 12.77 3.32 -0.18
C GLN A 158 12.87 2.17 0.83
N PHE A 159 11.81 1.37 0.88
CA PHE A 159 11.69 0.21 1.73
C PHE A 159 11.55 -1.06 0.89
N SER A 160 12.19 -2.14 1.30
CA SER A 160 12.04 -3.42 0.63
C SER A 160 12.36 -4.57 1.56
N ALA A 161 11.81 -5.75 1.29
CA ALA A 161 12.11 -6.93 2.08
C ALA A 161 11.99 -8.21 1.26
N VAL A 162 12.74 -9.22 1.70
CA VAL A 162 12.46 -10.63 1.42
C VAL A 162 11.87 -11.20 2.70
N ARG A 163 10.81 -11.98 2.59
CA ARG A 163 10.15 -12.58 3.75
C ARG A 163 11.15 -13.33 4.64
N GLY A 164 11.09 -13.05 5.95
CA GLY A 164 11.96 -13.62 6.96
C GLY A 164 13.39 -13.08 6.96
N SER A 165 13.71 -12.07 6.14
CA SER A 165 15.07 -11.49 6.04
C SER A 165 15.18 -10.09 6.65
N GLY A 166 14.09 -9.57 7.21
CA GLY A 166 14.01 -8.22 7.78
C GLY A 166 13.85 -7.14 6.72
N LEU A 167 13.49 -5.94 7.20
CA LEU A 167 13.31 -4.76 6.38
C LEU A 167 14.67 -4.16 5.97
N VAL A 168 14.79 -3.80 4.69
CA VAL A 168 15.85 -2.94 4.16
C VAL A 168 15.28 -1.56 3.90
N ALA A 169 15.87 -0.53 4.51
CA ALA A 169 15.48 0.86 4.34
C ALA A 169 16.67 1.71 3.87
N GLU A 170 16.45 2.50 2.82
CA GLU A 170 17.40 3.45 2.27
C GLU A 170 16.73 4.81 2.11
N ARG A 171 17.46 5.87 2.43
CA ARG A 171 17.08 7.25 2.15
C ARG A 171 17.90 7.74 0.96
N ILE A 172 17.22 8.29 -0.03
CA ILE A 172 17.82 8.80 -1.26
C ILE A 172 17.81 10.32 -1.21
N ASP A 173 18.97 10.93 -1.38
CA ASP A 173 19.10 12.36 -1.66
C ASP A 173 18.70 12.63 -3.11
N LEU A 174 17.68 13.46 -3.31
CA LEU A 174 17.08 13.65 -4.64
C LEU A 174 17.92 14.55 -5.56
N ALA A 175 18.86 15.32 -5.02
CA ALA A 175 19.74 16.18 -5.80
C ALA A 175 20.95 15.42 -6.34
N THR A 176 21.50 14.51 -5.54
CA THR A 176 22.76 13.80 -5.80
C THR A 176 22.58 12.32 -6.16
N GLY A 177 21.42 11.74 -5.86
CA GLY A 177 21.16 10.31 -5.97
C GLY A 177 21.85 9.46 -4.90
N GLN A 178 22.53 10.07 -3.92
CA GLN A 178 23.22 9.33 -2.86
C GLN A 178 22.23 8.57 -1.99
N ARG A 179 22.60 7.36 -1.59
CA ARG A 179 21.78 6.46 -0.77
C ARG A 179 22.40 6.24 0.60
N LYS A 180 21.62 6.44 1.65
CA LYS A 180 22.01 6.16 3.03
C LYS A 180 21.08 5.12 3.65
N ARG A 181 21.65 4.01 4.10
CA ARG A 181 20.89 3.01 4.88
C ARG A 181 20.51 3.58 6.24
N TRP A 182 19.32 3.22 6.70
CA TRP A 182 18.86 3.53 8.04
C TRP A 182 17.96 2.41 8.58
N ARG A 183 17.56 2.50 9.85
CA ARG A 183 16.77 1.47 10.54
C ARG A 183 15.50 2.12 11.11
N PRO A 184 14.39 2.15 10.34
CA PRO A 184 13.10 2.53 10.90
C PRO A 184 12.69 1.52 11.99
N ARG A 185 11.87 1.98 12.92
CA ARG A 185 11.32 1.12 13.97
C ARG A 185 9.88 1.52 14.26
N PRO A 186 8.91 0.59 14.13
CA PRO A 186 7.56 0.85 14.57
C PRO A 186 7.49 1.26 16.05
N SER A 187 6.48 2.05 16.40
CA SER A 187 6.26 2.51 17.77
C SER A 187 6.19 1.34 18.76
N GLN A 188 6.87 1.50 19.89
CA GLN A 188 6.87 0.54 20.99
C GLN A 188 5.86 0.90 22.09
N ALA A 189 5.06 1.95 21.86
CA ALA A 189 4.02 2.38 22.79
C ALA A 189 3.02 1.25 23.08
N ARG A 190 2.49 1.24 24.30
CA ARG A 190 1.55 0.22 24.79
C ARG A 190 0.12 0.73 24.92
N ASP A 191 -0.09 2.00 24.60
CA ASP A 191 -1.38 2.69 24.60
C ASP A 191 -1.46 3.58 23.35
N PHE A 192 -2.52 4.37 23.26
CA PHE A 192 -2.73 5.34 22.18
C PHE A 192 -2.56 6.79 22.62
N ASP A 193 -2.09 7.04 23.85
CA ASP A 193 -1.97 8.39 24.40
C ASP A 193 -0.86 9.19 23.72
N HIS A 194 -1.20 10.38 23.23
CA HIS A 194 -0.32 11.25 22.47
C HIS A 194 0.28 10.54 21.24
N GLY A 195 -0.56 9.82 20.50
CA GLY A 195 -0.14 9.10 19.29
C GLY A 195 -1.19 9.13 18.19
N PHE A 196 -0.73 8.93 16.96
CA PHE A 196 -1.61 8.77 15.80
C PHE A 196 -2.21 7.37 15.76
N ALA A 197 -3.54 7.30 15.71
CA ALA A 197 -4.28 6.08 15.43
C ALA A 197 -5.56 6.40 14.67
N SER A 198 -5.64 5.96 13.42
CA SER A 198 -6.64 6.44 12.48
C SER A 198 -7.49 5.35 11.86
N PHE A 199 -8.76 5.67 11.61
CA PHE A 199 -9.63 4.95 10.69
C PHE A 199 -9.69 5.70 9.36
N ALA A 200 -9.43 5.03 8.24
CA ALA A 200 -9.50 5.63 6.92
C ALA A 200 -10.93 6.05 6.59
N ARG A 201 -11.15 7.36 6.40
CA ARG A 201 -12.44 7.98 6.05
C ARG A 201 -12.22 9.19 5.13
N PHE A 202 -11.56 8.94 4.00
CA PHE A 202 -11.16 9.97 3.04
C PHE A 202 -12.35 10.66 2.36
N PHE A 203 -13.40 9.88 2.04
CA PHE A 203 -14.57 10.33 1.28
C PHE A 203 -15.78 10.57 2.19
N PRO A 204 -16.79 11.33 1.73
CA PRO A 204 -18.05 11.51 2.46
C PRO A 204 -18.81 10.20 2.72
N GLU A 205 -18.80 9.29 1.75
CA GLU A 205 -19.49 8.00 1.79
C GLU A 205 -18.96 7.14 2.94
N GLY A 206 -19.87 6.64 3.78
CA GLY A 206 -19.51 5.81 4.94
C GLY A 206 -18.83 6.55 6.10
N LYS A 207 -18.48 7.83 5.96
CA LYS A 207 -17.73 8.60 6.97
C LYS A 207 -18.42 8.61 8.33
N ALA A 208 -19.73 8.86 8.38
CA ALA A 208 -20.47 8.89 9.63
C ALA A 208 -20.40 7.54 10.37
N TRP A 209 -20.61 6.44 9.65
CA TRP A 209 -20.55 5.09 10.21
C TRP A 209 -19.15 4.76 10.74
N LEU A 210 -18.10 5.09 9.97
CA LEU A 210 -16.71 4.90 10.35
C LEU A 210 -16.34 5.70 11.60
N SER A 211 -16.74 6.97 11.65
CA SER A 211 -16.52 7.84 12.82
C SER A 211 -17.26 7.33 14.07
N THR A 212 -18.51 6.86 13.93
CA THR A 212 -19.26 6.28 15.06
C THR A 212 -18.57 5.03 15.60
N LEU A 213 -18.09 4.15 14.71
CA LEU A 213 -17.34 2.96 15.12
C LEU A 213 -16.03 3.35 15.85
N GLU A 214 -15.29 4.31 15.31
CA GLU A 214 -14.06 4.85 15.88
C GLU A 214 -14.29 5.42 17.29
N GLU A 215 -15.30 6.27 17.47
CA GLU A 215 -15.66 6.80 18.79
C GLU A 215 -16.02 5.68 19.78
N ASN A 216 -16.83 4.71 19.35
CA ASN A 216 -17.25 3.59 20.19
C ASN A 216 -16.07 2.71 20.59
N LEU A 217 -15.05 2.57 19.71
CA LEU A 217 -13.79 1.93 20.06
C LEU A 217 -13.10 2.68 21.19
N TRP A 218 -12.91 3.99 21.06
CA TRP A 218 -12.23 4.80 22.06
C TRP A 218 -13.00 4.86 23.39
N LYS A 219 -14.34 4.83 23.36
CA LYS A 219 -15.20 4.70 24.55
C LYS A 219 -14.95 3.37 25.27
N GLN A 220 -14.97 2.25 24.54
CA GLN A 220 -14.73 0.92 25.14
C GLN A 220 -13.29 0.74 25.64
N LEU A 221 -12.32 1.44 25.05
CA LEU A 221 -10.93 1.45 25.51
C LEU A 221 -10.67 2.44 26.67
N GLY A 222 -11.68 3.20 27.10
CA GLY A 222 -11.55 4.16 28.20
C GLY A 222 -10.68 5.38 27.88
N VAL A 223 -10.50 5.69 26.59
CA VAL A 223 -9.70 6.83 26.11
C VAL A 223 -10.59 8.04 25.81
N PHE A 224 -11.82 7.80 25.34
CA PHE A 224 -12.76 8.87 25.00
C PHE A 224 -13.07 9.76 26.21
N GLY A 225 -12.93 11.08 26.06
CA GLY A 225 -13.20 12.06 27.11
C GLY A 225 -12.16 12.11 28.24
N ARG A 226 -11.21 11.17 28.28
CA ARG A 226 -10.14 11.16 29.29
C ARG A 226 -9.24 12.38 29.11
N ASN A 227 -8.92 13.05 30.22
CA ASN A 227 -8.05 14.23 30.26
C ASN A 227 -8.43 15.33 29.25
N GLY A 228 -9.73 15.53 28.99
CA GLY A 228 -10.19 16.55 28.03
C GLY A 228 -10.18 16.13 26.55
N GLY A 229 -9.97 14.84 26.25
CA GLY A 229 -10.29 14.24 24.95
C GLY A 229 -9.23 14.34 23.84
N GLN A 230 -8.01 14.78 24.14
CA GLN A 230 -6.95 15.05 23.15
C GLN A 230 -5.80 14.03 23.23
N LEU A 231 -6.14 12.75 23.38
CA LEU A 231 -5.14 11.68 23.57
C LEU A 231 -4.80 10.93 22.29
N VAL A 232 -5.74 10.80 21.36
CA VAL A 232 -5.52 10.09 20.11
C VAL A 232 -5.63 11.07 18.96
N PHE A 233 -4.62 11.09 18.09
CA PHE A 233 -4.57 11.96 16.93
C PHE A 233 -4.98 11.18 15.68
N ASP A 234 -5.52 11.91 14.71
CA ASP A 234 -5.96 11.35 13.44
C ASP A 234 -5.19 12.01 12.28
N ASP A 235 -4.62 11.20 11.39
CA ASP A 235 -4.10 11.64 10.10
C ASP A 235 -4.73 10.85 8.93
N GLN A 236 -5.41 11.58 8.03
CA GLN A 236 -6.10 11.02 6.88
C GLN A 236 -5.18 11.02 5.65
N TYR A 237 -4.10 10.23 5.71
CA TYR A 237 -3.19 10.04 4.60
C TYR A 237 -3.84 9.12 3.54
N ILE A 238 -4.35 9.70 2.44
CA ILE A 238 -4.99 9.01 1.31
C ILE A 238 -3.96 8.27 0.42
N SER A 239 -3.19 7.38 1.02
CA SER A 239 -2.17 6.54 0.41
C SER A 239 -1.90 5.36 1.34
N THR A 240 -2.18 4.14 0.89
CA THR A 240 -1.98 2.92 1.69
C THR A 240 -0.51 2.71 2.01
N GLY A 241 0.37 2.91 1.03
CA GLY A 241 1.82 2.93 1.20
C GLY A 241 2.30 3.99 2.19
N GLY A 242 1.69 5.18 2.15
CA GLY A 242 1.94 6.26 3.10
C GLY A 242 1.57 5.87 4.53
N GLN A 243 0.36 5.32 4.72
CA GLN A 243 -0.08 4.81 6.02
C GLN A 243 0.82 3.68 6.55
N LEU A 244 1.26 2.76 5.68
CA LEU A 244 2.22 1.73 6.06
C LEU A 244 3.59 2.32 6.41
N CYS A 245 4.04 3.37 5.71
CA CYS A 245 5.27 4.08 6.02
C CYS A 245 5.21 4.67 7.43
N GLU A 246 4.16 5.42 7.77
CA GLU A 246 4.02 6.04 9.09
C GLU A 246 4.03 5.01 10.25
N LEU A 247 3.49 3.81 10.01
CA LEU A 247 3.60 2.68 10.93
C LEU A 247 5.02 2.09 11.00
N ILE A 248 5.69 1.92 9.85
CA ILE A 248 7.05 1.37 9.76
C ILE A 248 8.05 2.27 10.48
N VAL A 249 7.95 3.58 10.30
CA VAL A 249 8.87 4.56 10.88
C VAL A 249 8.53 4.92 12.33
N GLY A 250 7.35 4.48 12.80
CA GLY A 250 6.92 4.56 14.20
C GLY A 250 6.21 5.85 14.59
N HIS A 251 5.76 6.64 13.61
CA HIS A 251 4.92 7.81 13.86
C HIS A 251 3.50 7.38 14.23
N ASP A 252 2.96 6.40 13.51
CA ASP A 252 1.63 5.86 13.75
C ASP A 252 1.67 4.64 14.66
N ARG A 253 0.61 4.48 15.47
CA ARG A 253 0.41 3.34 16.36
C ARG A 253 -0.57 2.34 15.78
N MET A 254 -1.55 2.81 15.02
CA MET A 254 -2.57 2.00 14.36
C MET A 254 -3.13 2.72 13.14
N VAL A 255 -3.39 1.96 12.08
CA VAL A 255 -4.23 2.42 10.96
C VAL A 255 -5.21 1.32 10.61
N ALA A 256 -6.47 1.68 10.40
CA ALA A 256 -7.51 0.76 9.97
C ALA A 256 -8.21 1.29 8.71
N ASP A 257 -8.16 0.53 7.63
CA ASP A 257 -9.03 0.73 6.47
C ASP A 257 -10.10 -0.36 6.45
N ILE A 258 -11.28 -0.01 6.93
CA ILE A 258 -12.46 -0.90 6.98
C ILE A 258 -13.59 -0.37 6.12
N ARG A 259 -13.28 0.54 5.18
CA ARG A 259 -14.26 1.14 4.27
C ARG A 259 -15.11 0.09 3.55
N PRO A 260 -14.57 -1.05 3.05
CA PRO A 260 -15.41 -2.09 2.46
C PRO A 260 -16.51 -2.61 3.38
N ILE A 261 -16.22 -2.81 4.68
CA ILE A 261 -17.24 -3.23 5.66
C ILE A 261 -18.29 -2.13 5.83
N ALA A 262 -17.88 -0.87 5.94
CA ALA A 262 -18.81 0.25 6.04
C ALA A 262 -19.73 0.32 4.81
N PHE A 263 -19.17 0.16 3.61
CA PHE A 263 -19.91 0.20 2.36
C PHE A 263 -20.91 -0.96 2.24
N GLU A 264 -20.50 -2.18 2.59
CA GLU A 264 -21.39 -3.34 2.64
C GLU A 264 -22.57 -3.11 3.60
N ARG A 265 -22.28 -2.60 4.81
CA ARG A 265 -23.29 -2.32 5.84
C ARG A 265 -24.29 -1.23 5.44
N LEU A 266 -23.86 -0.28 4.61
CA LEU A 266 -24.67 0.84 4.15
C LEU A 266 -25.32 0.58 2.77
N GLY A 267 -25.09 -0.59 2.16
CA GLY A 267 -25.57 -0.88 0.81
C GLY A 267 -24.95 0.00 -0.27
N LEU A 268 -23.73 0.50 -0.05
CA LEU A 268 -23.00 1.35 -0.99
C LEU A 268 -22.19 0.48 -1.95
N SER A 269 -22.55 0.48 -3.23
CA SER A 269 -21.79 -0.20 -4.29
C SER A 269 -20.85 0.76 -5.02
N GLY A 270 -19.65 0.30 -5.38
CA GLY A 270 -18.72 1.05 -6.24
C GLY A 270 -18.00 2.22 -5.57
N ALA A 271 -18.09 2.35 -4.24
CA ALA A 271 -17.32 3.36 -3.51
C ALA A 271 -15.84 2.93 -3.40
N LEU A 272 -14.93 3.87 -3.61
CA LEU A 272 -13.49 3.60 -3.65
C LEU A 272 -12.98 3.09 -2.29
N ALA A 273 -12.34 1.93 -2.32
CA ALA A 273 -11.72 1.27 -1.18
C ALA A 273 -10.28 0.83 -1.51
N CYS A 274 -9.58 0.29 -0.52
CA CYS A 274 -8.31 -0.39 -0.74
C CYS A 274 -8.53 -1.68 -1.54
N HIS A 275 -7.68 -1.93 -2.52
CA HIS A 275 -7.61 -3.10 -3.39
C HIS A 275 -6.29 -3.86 -3.17
N PRO A 276 -6.09 -5.04 -3.81
CA PRO A 276 -4.91 -5.85 -3.52
C PRO A 276 -3.59 -5.19 -3.93
N TYR A 277 -3.60 -4.30 -4.94
CA TYR A 277 -2.41 -3.54 -5.35
C TYR A 277 -2.00 -2.49 -4.30
N ASP A 278 -2.96 -1.82 -3.65
CA ASP A 278 -2.70 -0.84 -2.60
C ASP A 278 -2.00 -1.47 -1.37
N ILE A 279 -2.40 -2.70 -1.01
CA ILE A 279 -1.91 -3.39 0.20
C ILE A 279 -0.80 -4.41 -0.08
N CYS A 280 -0.29 -4.48 -1.32
CA CYS A 280 0.66 -5.52 -1.72
C CYS A 280 2.00 -5.47 -0.97
N THR A 281 2.28 -4.36 -0.30
CA THR A 281 3.50 -4.11 0.47
C THR A 281 3.34 -4.36 1.97
N ALA A 282 2.21 -4.93 2.42
CA ALA A 282 1.97 -5.33 3.81
C ALA A 282 3.09 -6.19 4.44
N LEU A 283 3.83 -6.94 3.61
CA LEU A 283 5.03 -7.68 4.05
C LEU A 283 6.05 -6.75 4.74
N LEU A 284 6.24 -5.53 4.26
CA LEU A 284 7.25 -4.59 4.76
C LEU A 284 7.01 -4.24 6.24
N LEU A 285 5.77 -3.98 6.63
CA LEU A 285 5.44 -3.72 8.03
C LEU A 285 5.72 -4.93 8.92
N ARG A 286 5.42 -6.14 8.45
CA ARG A 286 5.71 -7.38 9.20
C ARG A 286 7.21 -7.57 9.41
N GLU A 287 8.00 -7.33 8.38
CA GLU A 287 9.47 -7.42 8.44
C GLU A 287 10.09 -6.29 9.28
N ALA A 288 9.35 -5.20 9.51
CA ALA A 288 9.71 -4.15 10.47
C ALA A 288 9.34 -4.48 11.93
N GLY A 289 8.59 -5.58 12.16
CA GLY A 289 8.10 -5.99 13.49
C GLY A 289 6.70 -5.49 13.84
N GLY A 290 6.01 -4.82 12.91
CA GLY A 290 4.61 -4.46 13.05
C GLY A 290 3.66 -5.62 12.75
N VAL A 291 2.37 -5.36 12.88
CA VAL A 291 1.30 -6.35 12.66
C VAL A 291 0.32 -5.81 11.63
N ILE A 292 -0.15 -6.66 10.71
CA ILE A 292 -1.17 -6.31 9.72
C ILE A 292 -2.01 -7.54 9.37
N GLU A 293 -3.32 -7.37 9.43
CA GLU A 293 -4.31 -8.45 9.29
C GLU A 293 -5.68 -7.89 8.89
N ASP A 294 -6.68 -8.77 8.72
CA ASP A 294 -8.06 -8.35 8.48
C ASP A 294 -8.73 -7.84 9.78
N PRO A 295 -9.88 -7.14 9.72
CA PRO A 295 -10.52 -6.60 10.91
C PRO A 295 -11.00 -7.66 11.92
N LEU A 296 -11.06 -8.93 11.51
CA LEU A 296 -11.39 -10.07 12.35
C LEU A 296 -10.14 -10.76 12.90
N GLY A 297 -8.94 -10.22 12.71
CA GLY A 297 -7.69 -10.77 13.25
C GLY A 297 -7.09 -11.95 12.48
N ARG A 298 -7.47 -12.15 11.22
CA ARG A 298 -6.96 -13.22 10.35
C ARG A 298 -5.96 -12.66 9.34
N PRO A 299 -4.98 -13.45 8.87
CA PRO A 299 -4.04 -12.98 7.85
C PRO A 299 -4.74 -12.50 6.58
N LEU A 300 -4.25 -11.41 5.98
CA LEU A 300 -4.71 -10.95 4.67
C LEU A 300 -4.43 -12.02 3.59
N ARG A 301 -5.49 -12.38 2.85
CA ARG A 301 -5.47 -13.36 1.76
C ARG A 301 -6.35 -12.93 0.59
N ALA A 302 -6.28 -11.64 0.25
CA ALA A 302 -6.96 -11.13 -0.94
C ALA A 302 -6.31 -11.72 -2.21
N PRO A 303 -7.08 -12.07 -3.25
CA PRO A 303 -6.52 -12.43 -4.55
C PRO A 303 -5.60 -11.34 -5.08
N LEU A 304 -4.64 -11.70 -5.93
CA LEU A 304 -3.80 -10.72 -6.63
C LEU A 304 -4.48 -10.27 -7.93
N ASP A 305 -5.50 -9.42 -7.78
CA ASP A 305 -6.26 -8.72 -8.83
C ASP A 305 -6.30 -7.21 -8.55
N THR A 306 -7.08 -6.46 -9.34
CA THR A 306 -7.24 -5.00 -9.23
C THR A 306 -8.58 -4.55 -8.67
N THR A 307 -9.47 -5.47 -8.31
CA THR A 307 -10.89 -5.13 -8.06
C THR A 307 -11.44 -5.67 -6.74
N THR A 308 -10.78 -6.64 -6.11
CA THR A 308 -11.27 -7.20 -4.85
C THR A 308 -11.10 -6.20 -3.71
N PRO A 309 -12.19 -5.71 -3.08
CA PRO A 309 -12.07 -4.76 -1.97
C PRO A 309 -11.43 -5.44 -0.74
N VAL A 310 -10.48 -4.77 -0.12
CA VAL A 310 -9.70 -5.28 1.01
C VAL A 310 -9.93 -4.40 2.24
N SER A 311 -10.48 -5.00 3.29
CA SER A 311 -10.42 -4.39 4.63
C SER A 311 -9.18 -4.89 5.36
N TRP A 312 -8.45 -3.97 5.98
CA TRP A 312 -7.26 -4.29 6.75
C TRP A 312 -7.11 -3.38 7.95
N ILE A 313 -6.34 -3.85 8.92
CA ILE A 313 -5.92 -3.09 10.08
C ILE A 313 -4.47 -3.45 10.38
N ALA A 314 -3.71 -2.44 10.74
CA ALA A 314 -2.31 -2.55 11.06
C ALA A 314 -1.96 -1.84 12.35
N TRP A 315 -0.95 -2.35 13.04
CA TRP A 315 -0.46 -1.83 14.31
C TRP A 315 1.05 -1.77 14.30
N ALA A 316 1.58 -0.77 15.00
CA ALA A 316 3.00 -0.64 15.22
C ALA A 316 3.59 -1.84 15.98
N ASN A 317 2.81 -2.48 16.86
CA ASN A 317 3.28 -3.64 17.61
C ASN A 317 2.15 -4.60 18.05
N PRO A 318 2.50 -5.85 18.45
CA PRO A 318 1.51 -6.84 18.88
C PRO A 318 0.74 -6.51 20.16
N HIS A 319 1.25 -5.62 21.02
CA HIS A 319 0.54 -5.24 22.25
C HIS A 319 -0.73 -4.45 21.93
N LEU A 320 -0.60 -3.44 21.06
CA LEU A 320 -1.74 -2.65 20.58
C LEU A 320 -2.77 -3.51 19.85
N ALA A 321 -2.32 -4.45 19.02
CA ALA A 321 -3.21 -5.39 18.34
C ALA A 321 -4.05 -6.21 19.35
N ARG A 322 -3.42 -6.75 20.42
CA ARG A 322 -4.15 -7.50 21.46
C ARG A 322 -5.16 -6.65 22.23
N LEU A 323 -4.85 -5.37 22.44
CA LEU A 323 -5.75 -4.43 23.11
C LEU A 323 -7.01 -4.16 22.28
N VAL A 324 -6.84 -3.89 20.98
CA VAL A 324 -7.92 -3.42 20.09
C VAL A 324 -8.79 -4.56 19.56
N ARG A 325 -8.19 -5.69 19.15
CA ARG A 325 -8.89 -6.82 18.48
C ARG A 325 -10.21 -7.24 19.15
N PRO A 326 -10.26 -7.56 20.46
CA PRO A 326 -11.50 -8.04 21.07
C PRO A 326 -12.60 -6.97 21.07
N VAL A 327 -12.24 -5.70 21.22
CA VAL A 327 -13.17 -4.57 21.21
C VAL A 327 -13.73 -4.36 19.81
N LEU A 328 -12.85 -4.26 18.81
CA LEU A 328 -13.22 -4.05 17.42
C LEU A 328 -14.12 -5.18 16.90
N ARG A 329 -13.78 -6.45 17.18
CA ARG A 329 -14.61 -7.60 16.79
C ARG A 329 -16.03 -7.51 17.35
N ARG A 330 -16.21 -7.10 18.60
CA ARG A 330 -17.55 -6.92 19.19
C ARG A 330 -18.31 -5.79 18.52
N LEU A 331 -17.65 -4.65 18.29
CA LEU A 331 -18.27 -3.49 17.64
C LEU A 331 -18.72 -3.81 16.21
N LEU A 332 -17.90 -4.53 15.44
CA LEU A 332 -18.23 -4.98 14.09
C LEU A 332 -19.38 -6.00 14.07
N ALA A 333 -19.48 -6.87 15.09
CA ALA A 333 -20.54 -7.86 15.21
C ALA A 333 -21.89 -7.23 15.61
N GLN A 334 -21.86 -6.21 16.48
CA GLN A 334 -23.07 -5.52 16.96
C GLN A 334 -23.78 -4.74 15.84
N GLY A 335 -23.09 -4.45 14.73
CA GLY A 335 -23.60 -3.60 13.66
C GLY A 335 -23.70 -2.17 14.17
N GLY A 336 -22.82 -1.28 13.68
CA GLY A 336 -22.82 0.12 14.10
C GLY A 336 -24.24 0.70 14.04
N MET A 337 -24.83 0.92 15.21
CA MET A 337 -26.05 1.71 15.39
C MET A 337 -25.72 3.18 15.15
#